data_AF-A0A1F4V633-F1
#
_entry.id   AF-A0A1F4V633-F1
#
_cell.length_a   1.000
_cell.length_b   1.000
_cell.length_c   1.000
_cell.angle_alpha   90.00
_cell.angle_beta   90.00
_cell.angle_gamma   90.00
#
_symmetry.space_group_name_H-M   'P 1'
#
loop_
_entity.id
_entity.type
_entity.pdbx_description
1 polymer ?
#
loop_
_entity_poly.entity_id
_entity_poly.type
_entity_poly.pdbx_seq_one_letter_code
_entity_poly.pdbx_strand_id
1 'polypeptide(L)'
;MAITRLPRSEYITDDVLDELFKRSDVDLDSKEKPNKSQEVADIVFEVDPIGKALTGRTPKKIEEETGIPVEEMFPKDSKILYIGDPWQKMGTELDQSHGSNLTIIDYEYGEVASFIFDEKNFRDNIKFKGTYLIELLNDIFNDENKDQLEHDDFEWLTSFLDLVKHAHSLSEAAVTDEEYLSAAEAWKKSREYIETTYKNELEKKEQASSEPGDSYNYDDNLDKLGSLKTYAWYEGVYGERGFRDTLDWKNIIEPKVKALESDLKGLPEAEKNKEIASATKSWIEEIRLHKRTESSNVLEAVFPQLPFKDASFDRMVASWSISAHVFAELDETGFEVLWDETQRILKEGGKAYIFPLNYYYEVDSTIISSLENMKIKHKLMDYTILDDESGNKYTLVITKRSSGDNN
;
A
#
# COMPACT_ATOMS: atom_id res chain seq x y z
N MET A 1 -44.22 -2.92 5.00
CA MET A 1 -43.91 -2.33 6.32
C MET A 1 -42.94 -1.20 6.09
N ALA A 2 -43.24 -0.01 6.63
CA ALA A 2 -42.39 1.17 6.51
C ALA A 2 -41.05 0.89 7.21
N ILE A 3 -39.95 1.10 6.50
CA ILE A 3 -38.60 1.05 7.05
C ILE A 3 -38.43 2.31 7.89
N THR A 4 -38.64 2.18 9.20
CA THR A 4 -38.22 3.19 10.17
C THR A 4 -36.69 3.24 10.19
N ARG A 5 -36.12 4.31 9.61
CA ARG A 5 -34.72 4.67 9.82
C ARG A 5 -34.52 4.89 11.32
N LEU A 6 -33.69 4.05 11.94
CA LEU A 6 -33.22 4.24 13.32
C LEU A 6 -32.18 5.38 13.36
N PRO A 7 -32.01 6.08 14.50
CA PRO A 7 -31.25 7.32 14.55
C PRO A 7 -29.77 7.05 14.30
N ARG A 8 -29.22 7.72 13.28
CA ARG A 8 -27.78 7.94 13.09
C ARG A 8 -27.26 8.72 14.32
N SER A 9 -25.99 8.55 14.70
CA SER A 9 -25.41 9.34 15.78
C SER A 9 -25.60 10.82 15.47
N GLU A 10 -26.27 11.56 16.36
CA GLU A 10 -26.71 12.95 16.16
C GLU A 10 -25.55 13.97 16.11
N TYR A 11 -24.31 13.51 15.99
CA TYR A 11 -23.11 14.29 16.30
C TYR A 11 -22.21 14.59 15.09
N ILE A 12 -22.51 14.02 13.92
CA ILE A 12 -21.82 14.34 12.65
C ILE A 12 -22.87 14.40 11.55
N THR A 13 -23.04 15.57 10.96
CA THR A 13 -23.99 15.76 9.86
C THR A 13 -23.48 15.04 8.61
N ASP A 14 -24.40 14.56 7.76
CA ASP A 14 -24.05 13.98 6.45
C ASP A 14 -23.10 14.93 5.67
N ASP A 15 -23.27 16.25 5.82
CA ASP A 15 -22.39 17.27 5.22
C ASP A 15 -20.92 17.20 5.70
N VAL A 16 -20.64 16.82 6.96
CA VAL A 16 -19.25 16.68 7.47
C VAL A 16 -18.62 15.39 6.94
N LEU A 17 -19.40 14.32 6.84
CA LEU A 17 -18.97 13.08 6.19
C LEU A 17 -18.72 13.34 4.70
N ASP A 18 -19.63 14.01 4.01
CA ASP A 18 -19.46 14.38 2.61
C ASP A 18 -18.26 15.32 2.42
N GLU A 19 -17.92 16.19 3.38
CA GLU A 19 -16.70 17.02 3.31
C GLU A 19 -15.40 16.22 3.60
N LEU A 20 -15.45 15.22 4.50
CA LEU A 20 -14.36 14.28 4.82
C LEU A 20 -14.09 13.27 3.69
N PHE A 21 -15.16 12.85 3.01
CA PHE A 21 -15.18 11.81 1.97
C PHE A 21 -15.51 12.35 0.59
N LYS A 22 -15.56 13.67 0.42
CA LYS A 22 -15.06 14.31 -0.78
C LYS A 22 -13.64 13.80 -0.94
N ARG A 23 -13.50 12.66 -1.64
CA ARG A 23 -12.49 12.58 -2.70
C ARG A 23 -12.49 13.96 -3.30
N SER A 24 -11.33 14.54 -3.53
CA SER A 24 -11.25 15.61 -4.50
C SER A 24 -12.12 15.18 -5.67
N ASP A 25 -13.33 15.73 -5.75
CA ASP A 25 -14.02 15.92 -7.00
C ASP A 25 -13.05 16.89 -7.65
N VAL A 26 -12.00 16.30 -8.25
CA VAL A 26 -11.36 16.87 -9.41
C VAL A 26 -12.55 17.24 -10.24
N ASP A 27 -12.75 18.54 -10.37
CA ASP A 27 -13.84 19.12 -11.12
C ASP A 27 -13.76 18.51 -12.52
N LEU A 28 -14.46 17.39 -12.74
CA LEU A 28 -14.50 16.65 -14.01
C LEU A 28 -15.18 17.50 -15.09
N ASP A 29 -15.76 18.64 -14.68
CA ASP A 29 -16.33 19.70 -15.52
C ASP A 29 -15.40 20.91 -15.69
N SER A 30 -14.20 20.90 -15.10
CA SER A 30 -13.16 21.85 -15.50
C SER A 30 -12.76 21.54 -16.95
N LYS A 31 -13.02 22.49 -17.85
CA LYS A 31 -12.68 22.39 -19.29
C LYS A 31 -11.18 22.42 -19.58
N GLU A 32 -10.34 22.36 -18.55
CA GLU A 32 -8.90 22.21 -18.70
C GLU A 32 -8.59 20.73 -18.71
N LYS A 33 -8.00 20.24 -19.80
CA LYS A 33 -7.47 18.88 -19.82
C LYS A 33 -6.53 18.71 -18.62
N PRO A 34 -6.65 17.64 -17.83
CA PRO A 34 -5.69 17.37 -16.76
C PRO A 34 -4.28 17.46 -17.34
N ASN A 35 -3.37 18.10 -16.61
CA ASN A 35 -1.97 18.06 -17.01
C ASN A 35 -1.51 16.58 -16.95
N LYS A 36 -0.53 16.20 -17.77
CA LYS A 36 -0.10 14.79 -17.87
C LYS A 36 0.29 14.20 -16.51
N SER A 37 0.77 15.02 -15.57
CA SER A 37 1.09 14.59 -14.21
C SER A 37 -0.14 14.14 -13.40
N GLN A 38 -1.28 14.80 -13.58
CA GLN A 38 -2.55 14.34 -13.00
C GLN A 38 -3.02 13.04 -13.65
N GLU A 39 -2.95 12.92 -14.98
CA GLU A 39 -3.33 11.67 -15.67
C GLU A 39 -2.51 10.46 -15.15
N VAL A 40 -1.20 10.64 -14.96
CA VAL A 40 -0.34 9.58 -14.42
C VAL A 40 -0.69 9.25 -12.96
N ALA A 41 -0.97 10.26 -12.13
CA ALA A 41 -1.41 10.05 -10.76
C ALA A 41 -2.72 9.26 -10.69
N ASP A 42 -3.68 9.55 -11.58
CA ASP A 42 -4.95 8.83 -11.66
C ASP A 42 -4.74 7.35 -12.04
N ILE A 43 -3.83 7.06 -12.97
CA ILE A 43 -3.44 5.68 -13.32
C ILE A 43 -2.83 4.95 -12.12
N VAL A 44 -1.94 5.60 -11.37
CA VAL A 44 -1.34 5.00 -10.16
C VAL A 44 -2.43 4.61 -9.16
N PHE A 45 -3.42 5.46 -8.94
CA PHE A 45 -4.54 5.17 -8.03
C PHE A 45 -5.45 4.04 -8.52
N GLU A 46 -5.62 3.88 -9.83
CA GLU A 46 -6.46 2.83 -10.39
C GLU A 46 -5.76 1.46 -10.39
N VAL A 47 -4.49 1.42 -10.79
CA VAL A 47 -3.81 0.18 -11.15
C VAL A 47 -3.02 -0.43 -10.00
N ASP A 48 -2.35 0.39 -9.19
CA ASP A 48 -1.47 -0.11 -8.12
C ASP A 48 -2.23 -0.93 -7.05
N PRO A 49 -3.42 -0.52 -6.55
CA PRO A 49 -4.18 -1.34 -5.60
C PRO A 49 -4.59 -2.72 -6.13
N ILE A 50 -4.88 -2.82 -7.44
CA ILE A 50 -5.26 -4.09 -8.10
C ILE A 50 -4.03 -4.98 -8.28
N GLY A 51 -2.90 -4.39 -8.69
CA GLY A 51 -1.64 -5.09 -8.87
C GLY A 51 -1.06 -5.62 -7.55
N LYS A 52 -1.14 -4.83 -6.46
CA LYS A 52 -0.63 -5.24 -5.15
C LYS A 52 -1.43 -6.33 -4.47
N ALA A 53 -2.75 -6.37 -4.71
CA ALA A 53 -3.62 -7.47 -4.26
C ALA A 53 -3.10 -8.84 -4.70
N LEU A 54 -2.42 -8.88 -5.84
CA LEU A 54 -1.89 -10.09 -6.45
C LEU A 54 -0.43 -10.36 -6.03
N THR A 55 0.31 -9.36 -5.53
CA THR A 55 1.75 -9.51 -5.26
C THR A 55 2.10 -9.60 -3.80
N GLY A 56 1.59 -8.72 -2.91
CA GLY A 56 1.95 -8.68 -1.48
C GLY A 56 3.46 -8.81 -1.19
N ARG A 57 4.32 -8.58 -2.19
CA ARG A 57 5.68 -9.12 -2.22
C ARG A 57 6.59 -8.09 -1.63
N THR A 58 6.93 -8.31 -0.37
CA THR A 58 8.05 -7.62 0.27
C THR A 58 9.33 -8.42 -0.02
N PRO A 59 10.38 -7.81 -0.59
CA PRO A 59 11.69 -8.44 -0.68
C PRO A 59 12.14 -8.89 0.72
N LYS A 60 12.48 -10.17 0.90
CA LYS A 60 13.01 -10.64 2.20
C LYS A 60 14.31 -9.93 2.55
N LYS A 61 15.13 -9.67 1.52
CA LYS A 61 16.36 -8.89 1.52
C LYS A 61 16.50 -8.23 0.15
N ILE A 62 16.50 -6.89 0.14
CA ILE A 62 16.59 -6.11 -1.09
C ILE A 62 17.88 -6.37 -1.88
N GLU A 63 18.98 -6.66 -1.18
CA GLU A 63 20.28 -6.96 -1.80
C GLU A 63 20.26 -8.25 -2.61
N GLU A 64 19.56 -9.28 -2.14
CA GLU A 64 19.42 -10.55 -2.86
C GLU A 64 18.54 -10.40 -4.11
N GLU A 65 17.56 -9.48 -4.10
CA GLU A 65 16.68 -9.26 -5.26
C GLU A 65 17.25 -8.30 -6.31
N THR A 66 18.05 -7.32 -5.88
CA THR A 66 18.58 -6.29 -6.77
C THR A 66 20.02 -6.53 -7.17
N GLY A 67 20.75 -7.37 -6.43
CA GLY A 67 22.20 -7.49 -6.52
C GLY A 67 22.96 -6.24 -6.02
N ILE A 68 22.26 -5.28 -5.42
CA ILE A 68 22.82 -4.01 -4.96
C ILE A 68 22.92 -4.03 -3.43
N PRO A 69 24.07 -3.70 -2.84
CA PRO A 69 24.20 -3.60 -1.39
C PRO A 69 23.18 -2.65 -0.79
N VAL A 70 22.59 -3.04 0.35
CA VAL A 70 21.58 -2.24 1.05
C VAL A 70 22.13 -0.86 1.39
N GLU A 71 23.40 -0.76 1.79
CA GLU A 71 24.06 0.49 2.15
C GLU A 71 24.26 1.44 0.96
N GLU A 72 24.21 0.93 -0.28
CA GLU A 72 24.24 1.77 -1.47
C GLU A 72 22.88 2.46 -1.69
N MET A 73 21.79 1.70 -1.55
CA MET A 73 20.40 2.18 -1.71
C MET A 73 19.94 3.01 -0.50
N PHE A 74 20.37 2.62 0.69
CA PHE A 74 20.05 3.23 1.98
C PHE A 74 21.33 3.57 2.75
N PRO A 75 22.08 4.62 2.36
CA PRO A 75 23.22 5.08 3.13
C PRO A 75 22.76 5.78 4.41
N LYS A 76 23.35 5.41 5.54
CA LYS A 76 22.96 5.87 6.89
C LYS A 76 22.76 7.39 7.07
N ASP A 77 23.60 8.19 6.44
CA ASP A 77 23.60 9.66 6.58
C ASP A 77 22.95 10.40 5.40
N SER A 78 22.23 9.68 4.53
CA SER A 78 21.57 10.22 3.34
C SER A 78 20.10 10.49 3.58
N LYS A 79 19.55 11.52 2.94
CA LYS A 79 18.10 11.72 2.85
C LYS A 79 17.54 10.79 1.80
N ILE A 80 16.66 9.90 2.23
CA ILE A 80 16.11 8.84 1.38
C ILE A 80 14.61 9.07 1.22
N LEU A 81 14.15 9.05 -0.03
CA LEU A 81 12.74 8.91 -0.37
C LEU A 81 12.46 7.45 -0.71
N TYR A 82 11.50 6.83 -0.03
CA TYR A 82 11.00 5.51 -0.35
C TYR A 82 9.58 5.64 -0.91
N ILE A 83 9.32 5.05 -2.07
CA ILE A 83 8.03 5.04 -2.75
C ILE A 83 7.53 3.60 -2.74
N GLY A 84 6.59 3.31 -1.84
CA GLY A 84 6.08 1.96 -1.62
C GLY A 84 5.16 1.91 -0.41
N ASP A 85 4.61 0.73 -0.14
CA ASP A 85 3.73 0.52 1.00
C ASP A 85 4.55 0.52 2.32
N PRO A 86 4.26 1.41 3.28
CA PRO A 86 4.97 1.46 4.57
C PRO A 86 4.76 0.19 5.43
N TRP A 87 3.74 -0.64 5.14
CA TRP A 87 3.53 -1.92 5.81
C TRP A 87 4.49 -3.01 5.33
N GLN A 88 5.22 -2.79 4.23
CA GLN A 88 6.27 -3.72 3.83
C GLN A 88 7.34 -3.77 4.92
N LYS A 89 7.81 -4.98 5.24
CA LYS A 89 8.87 -5.23 6.25
C LYS A 89 10.08 -4.30 6.08
N MET A 90 10.40 -3.94 4.85
CA MET A 90 11.45 -2.97 4.52
C MET A 90 11.16 -1.59 5.12
N GLY A 91 9.92 -1.10 5.07
CA GLY A 91 9.49 0.15 5.71
C GLY A 91 9.78 0.15 7.21
N THR A 92 9.46 -0.95 7.91
CA THR A 92 9.72 -1.09 9.35
C THR A 92 11.21 -1.24 9.70
N GLU A 93 11.98 -2.03 8.92
CA GLU A 93 13.42 -2.24 9.15
C GLU A 93 14.22 -0.96 8.88
N LEU A 94 13.88 -0.25 7.80
CA LEU A 94 14.51 1.01 7.45
C LEU A 94 14.12 2.12 8.40
N ASP A 95 12.89 2.09 8.92
CA ASP A 95 12.42 3.04 9.92
C ASP A 95 13.34 3.06 11.14
N GLN A 96 13.65 1.89 11.71
CA GLN A 96 14.54 1.80 12.88
C GLN A 96 15.98 2.23 12.59
N SER A 97 16.47 2.01 11.36
CA SER A 97 17.88 2.23 11.02
C SER A 97 18.19 3.65 10.51
N HIS A 98 17.23 4.33 9.89
CA HIS A 98 17.41 5.64 9.24
C HIS A 98 16.57 6.76 9.87
N GLY A 99 15.50 6.42 10.59
CA GLY A 99 14.59 7.35 11.27
C GLY A 99 14.26 8.59 10.45
N SER A 100 14.51 9.78 10.99
CA SER A 100 14.11 11.05 10.36
C SER A 100 14.75 11.34 8.99
N ASN A 101 15.78 10.57 8.59
CA ASN A 101 16.39 10.68 7.27
C ASN A 101 15.62 9.92 6.18
N LEU A 102 14.70 9.02 6.58
CA LEU A 102 13.80 8.31 5.70
C LEU A 102 12.47 9.05 5.58
N THR A 103 12.03 9.25 4.35
CA THR A 103 10.68 9.71 4.02
C THR A 103 10.00 8.65 3.17
N ILE A 104 8.86 8.15 3.61
CA ILE A 104 8.06 7.15 2.91
C ILE A 104 6.85 7.85 2.29
N ILE A 105 6.67 7.68 0.98
CA ILE A 105 5.46 8.08 0.27
C ILE A 105 4.47 6.94 0.34
N ASP A 106 3.36 7.23 1.01
CA ASP A 106 2.25 6.32 1.15
C ASP A 106 1.14 6.74 0.17
N TYR A 107 1.20 6.21 -1.04
CA TYR A 107 0.20 6.48 -2.09
C TYR A 107 -1.05 5.60 -1.95
N GLU A 108 -1.05 4.63 -1.02
CA GLU A 108 -2.23 3.80 -0.72
C GLU A 108 -3.30 4.55 0.09
N TYR A 109 -3.11 5.84 0.34
CA TYR A 109 -3.85 6.54 1.37
C TYR A 109 -4.85 7.48 0.77
N GLY A 110 -6.05 6.93 0.62
CA GLY A 110 -7.07 7.39 1.55
C GLY A 110 -7.30 6.35 2.64
N GLU A 111 -6.42 6.22 3.65
CA GLU A 111 -6.92 5.68 4.92
C GLU A 111 -7.78 6.68 5.68
N VAL A 112 -7.75 7.96 5.32
CA VAL A 112 -8.83 8.87 5.69
C VAL A 112 -10.11 8.45 4.96
N ALA A 113 -10.03 8.07 3.68
CA ALA A 113 -11.17 7.58 2.90
C ALA A 113 -11.68 6.18 3.34
N SER A 114 -10.85 5.42 4.04
CA SER A 114 -11.18 4.07 4.56
C SER A 114 -11.18 4.02 6.09
N PHE A 115 -11.14 5.18 6.77
CA PHE A 115 -11.20 5.20 8.22
C PHE A 115 -12.56 4.69 8.68
N ILE A 116 -12.57 3.69 9.54
CA ILE A 116 -13.82 3.11 10.02
C ILE A 116 -14.29 3.92 11.24
N PHE A 117 -15.17 4.88 10.96
CA PHE A 117 -15.85 5.70 11.99
C PHE A 117 -17.29 5.24 12.24
N ASP A 118 -17.95 4.63 11.24
CA ASP A 118 -19.27 4.01 11.40
C ASP A 118 -19.12 2.58 11.94
N GLU A 119 -19.03 2.49 13.26
CA GLU A 119 -18.95 1.22 14.00
C GLU A 119 -20.03 0.24 13.55
N LYS A 120 -21.28 0.71 13.38
CA LYS A 120 -22.39 -0.19 13.06
C LYS A 120 -22.23 -0.78 11.66
N ASN A 121 -21.98 0.07 10.67
CA ASN A 121 -21.76 -0.39 9.30
C ASN A 121 -20.56 -1.34 9.22
N PHE A 122 -19.48 -1.03 9.93
CA PHE A 122 -18.33 -1.93 10.04
C PHE A 122 -18.72 -3.28 10.64
N ARG A 123 -19.41 -3.30 11.78
CA ARG A 123 -19.84 -4.52 12.48
C ARG A 123 -20.75 -5.39 11.63
N ASP A 124 -21.69 -4.79 10.90
CA ASP A 124 -22.56 -5.51 9.97
C ASP A 124 -21.75 -6.13 8.80
N ASN A 125 -20.82 -5.36 8.23
CA ASN A 125 -19.99 -5.81 7.11
C ASN A 125 -18.97 -6.89 7.51
N ILE A 126 -18.23 -6.73 8.61
CA ILE A 126 -17.25 -7.73 9.04
C ILE A 126 -17.92 -9.04 9.46
N LYS A 127 -19.14 -8.95 10.00
CA LYS A 127 -19.96 -10.13 10.27
C LYS A 127 -20.29 -10.86 8.97
N PHE A 128 -20.85 -10.15 7.99
CA PHE A 128 -21.17 -10.74 6.68
C PHE A 128 -19.94 -11.36 6.00
N LYS A 129 -18.84 -10.61 5.94
CA LYS A 129 -17.57 -11.04 5.34
C LYS A 129 -16.99 -12.27 6.03
N GLY A 130 -17.00 -12.30 7.37
CA GLY A 130 -16.56 -13.45 8.14
C GLY A 130 -17.42 -14.70 7.91
N THR A 131 -18.76 -14.54 7.88
CA THR A 131 -19.67 -15.65 7.54
C THR A 131 -19.41 -16.17 6.14
N TYR A 132 -19.31 -15.27 5.15
CA TYR A 132 -19.06 -15.64 3.76
C TYR A 132 -17.71 -16.34 3.57
N LEU A 133 -16.64 -15.86 4.23
CA LEU A 133 -15.34 -16.52 4.17
C LEU A 133 -15.37 -17.93 4.79
N ILE A 134 -16.09 -18.11 5.90
CA ILE A 134 -16.29 -19.43 6.51
C ILE A 134 -17.07 -20.35 5.56
N GLU A 135 -18.12 -19.85 4.89
CA GLU A 135 -18.88 -20.61 3.89
C GLU A 135 -17.99 -21.02 2.72
N LEU A 136 -17.23 -20.09 2.13
CA LEU A 136 -16.31 -20.35 1.04
C LEU A 136 -15.26 -21.42 1.39
N LEU A 137 -14.70 -21.35 2.60
CA LEU A 137 -13.76 -22.36 3.09
C LEU A 137 -14.44 -23.73 3.29
N ASN A 138 -15.65 -23.77 3.86
CA ASN A 138 -16.41 -25.01 4.02
C ASN A 138 -16.82 -25.63 2.68
N ASP A 139 -17.13 -24.82 1.67
CA ASP A 139 -17.49 -25.30 0.34
C ASP A 139 -16.32 -26.07 -0.28
N ILE A 140 -15.08 -25.62 -0.09
CA ILE A 140 -13.88 -26.35 -0.53
C ILE A 140 -13.79 -27.72 0.17
N PHE A 141 -14.12 -27.82 1.46
CA PHE A 141 -14.15 -29.10 2.19
C PHE A 141 -15.30 -30.03 1.76
N ASN A 142 -16.34 -29.48 1.14
CA ASN A 142 -17.50 -30.21 0.66
C ASN A 142 -17.47 -30.48 -0.85
N ASP A 143 -16.50 -29.92 -1.58
CA ASP A 143 -16.31 -30.12 -3.01
C ASP A 143 -16.00 -31.60 -3.31
N GLU A 144 -16.60 -32.12 -4.38
CA GLU A 144 -16.37 -33.48 -4.86
C GLU A 144 -14.91 -33.71 -5.28
N ASN A 145 -14.18 -32.64 -5.59
CA ASN A 145 -12.77 -32.64 -5.98
C ASN A 145 -11.82 -32.39 -4.80
N LYS A 146 -12.29 -32.33 -3.56
CA LYS A 146 -11.41 -32.07 -2.39
C LYS A 146 -10.28 -33.09 -2.23
N ASP A 147 -10.48 -34.32 -2.71
CA ASP A 147 -9.47 -35.38 -2.70
C ASP A 147 -8.31 -35.10 -3.69
N GLN A 148 -8.43 -34.05 -4.51
CA GLN A 148 -7.39 -33.54 -5.40
C GLN A 148 -6.54 -32.42 -4.76
N LEU A 149 -6.85 -32.02 -3.52
CA LEU A 149 -6.01 -31.11 -2.76
C LEU A 149 -4.78 -31.84 -2.24
N GLU A 150 -3.64 -31.16 -2.25
CA GLU A 150 -2.44 -31.69 -1.64
C GLU A 150 -2.59 -31.72 -0.12
N HIS A 151 -1.81 -32.57 0.55
CA HIS A 151 -1.88 -32.72 2.00
C HIS A 151 -1.59 -31.41 2.73
N ASP A 152 -0.56 -30.67 2.29
CA ASP A 152 -0.15 -29.37 2.85
C ASP A 152 -1.29 -28.33 2.69
N ASP A 153 -1.97 -28.29 1.54
CA ASP A 153 -3.11 -27.39 1.29
C ASP A 153 -4.29 -27.71 2.21
N PHE A 154 -4.58 -28.99 2.43
CA PHE A 154 -5.65 -29.44 3.30
C PHE A 154 -5.38 -29.09 4.78
N GLU A 155 -4.15 -29.28 5.25
CA GLU A 155 -3.74 -28.89 6.61
C GLU A 155 -3.80 -27.37 6.80
N TRP A 156 -3.37 -26.62 5.78
CA TRP A 156 -3.45 -25.17 5.78
C TRP A 156 -4.90 -24.68 5.85
N LEU A 157 -5.79 -25.18 4.97
CA LEU A 157 -7.21 -24.82 4.96
C LEU A 157 -7.87 -25.10 6.31
N THR A 158 -7.52 -26.22 6.95
CA THR A 158 -8.09 -26.61 8.24
C THR A 158 -7.68 -25.64 9.33
N SER A 159 -6.37 -25.35 9.42
CA SER A 159 -5.82 -24.42 10.40
C SER A 159 -6.33 -22.99 10.17
N PHE A 160 -6.43 -22.57 8.91
CA PHE A 160 -6.92 -21.25 8.55
C PHE A 160 -8.41 -21.08 8.87
N LEU A 161 -9.24 -22.10 8.59
CA LEU A 161 -10.66 -22.09 8.93
C LEU A 161 -10.88 -21.92 10.44
N ASP A 162 -10.07 -22.56 11.28
CA ASP A 162 -10.16 -22.42 12.74
C ASP A 162 -9.81 -21.00 13.19
N LEU A 163 -8.78 -20.38 12.58
CA LEU A 163 -8.43 -18.98 12.84
C LEU A 163 -9.56 -18.02 12.44
N VAL A 164 -10.13 -18.19 11.26
CA VAL A 164 -11.25 -17.35 10.78
C VAL A 164 -12.49 -17.53 11.64
N LYS A 165 -12.85 -18.77 12.02
CA LYS A 165 -13.99 -19.04 12.93
C LYS A 165 -13.78 -18.38 14.29
N HIS A 166 -12.55 -18.42 14.82
CA HIS A 166 -12.22 -17.76 16.07
C HIS A 166 -12.34 -16.24 15.96
N ALA A 167 -11.77 -15.63 14.92
CA ALA A 167 -11.86 -14.20 14.67
C ALA A 167 -13.31 -13.74 14.46
N HIS A 168 -14.11 -14.49 13.70
CA HIS A 168 -15.52 -14.22 13.48
C HIS A 168 -16.33 -14.29 14.79
N SER A 169 -16.12 -15.33 15.60
CA SER A 169 -16.80 -15.48 16.90
C SER A 169 -16.50 -14.30 17.85
N LEU A 170 -15.23 -13.90 17.94
CA LEU A 170 -14.85 -12.72 18.72
C LEU A 170 -15.46 -11.43 18.15
N SER A 171 -15.55 -11.33 16.82
CA SER A 171 -16.20 -10.19 16.15
C SER A 171 -17.70 -10.09 16.46
N GLU A 172 -18.40 -11.22 16.59
CA GLU A 172 -19.81 -11.24 16.99
C GLU A 172 -19.98 -10.88 18.47
N ALA A 173 -19.07 -11.34 19.33
CA ALA A 173 -19.17 -11.16 20.77
C ALA A 173 -18.70 -9.78 21.28
N ALA A 174 -17.83 -9.09 20.54
CA ALA A 174 -17.19 -7.88 21.05
C ALA A 174 -18.18 -6.77 21.41
N VAL A 175 -18.12 -6.27 22.63
CA VAL A 175 -18.92 -5.12 23.11
C VAL A 175 -18.11 -4.13 23.95
N THR A 176 -16.98 -4.58 24.51
CA THR A 176 -16.03 -3.78 25.28
C THR A 176 -14.76 -3.49 24.49
N ASP A 177 -14.01 -2.47 24.90
CA ASP A 177 -12.74 -2.10 24.27
C ASP A 177 -11.72 -3.26 24.27
N GLU A 178 -11.67 -4.07 25.35
CA GLU A 178 -10.81 -5.25 25.45
C GLU A 178 -11.21 -6.35 24.45
N GLU A 179 -12.50 -6.55 24.23
CA GLU A 179 -13.00 -7.52 23.25
C GLU A 179 -12.81 -7.04 21.82
N TYR A 180 -12.91 -5.73 21.56
CA TYR A 180 -12.54 -5.12 20.28
C TYR A 180 -11.07 -5.37 19.95
N LEU A 181 -10.17 -5.14 20.92
CA LEU A 181 -8.74 -5.44 20.76
C LEU A 181 -8.51 -6.95 20.53
N SER A 182 -9.26 -7.81 21.23
CA SER A 182 -9.16 -9.26 21.06
C SER A 182 -9.61 -9.71 19.66
N ALA A 183 -10.70 -9.14 19.14
CA ALA A 183 -11.18 -9.41 17.78
C ALA A 183 -10.18 -8.91 16.73
N ALA A 184 -9.63 -7.70 16.91
CA ALA A 184 -8.58 -7.17 16.05
C ALA A 184 -7.36 -8.10 15.99
N GLU A 185 -6.90 -8.58 17.15
CA GLU A 185 -5.75 -9.47 17.25
C GLU A 185 -6.01 -10.84 16.63
N ALA A 186 -7.25 -11.35 16.67
CA ALA A 186 -7.61 -12.60 16.02
C ALA A 186 -7.63 -12.48 14.48
N TRP A 187 -8.11 -11.37 13.94
CA TRP A 187 -8.03 -11.08 12.50
C TRP A 187 -6.59 -10.88 12.04
N LYS A 188 -5.78 -10.17 12.84
CA LYS A 188 -4.33 -10.04 12.63
C LYS A 188 -3.65 -11.40 12.51
N LYS A 189 -3.89 -12.31 13.46
CA LYS A 189 -3.32 -13.67 13.43
C LYS A 189 -3.75 -14.45 12.19
N SER A 190 -4.98 -14.28 11.73
CA SER A 190 -5.47 -14.91 10.51
C SER A 190 -4.71 -14.40 9.28
N ARG A 191 -4.51 -13.08 9.18
CA ARG A 191 -3.70 -12.43 8.14
C ARG A 191 -2.24 -12.90 8.17
N GLU A 192 -1.59 -12.83 9.33
CA GLU A 192 -0.19 -13.22 9.51
C GLU A 192 0.04 -14.72 9.23
N TYR A 193 -0.97 -15.56 9.44
CA TYR A 193 -0.90 -16.98 9.07
C TYR A 193 -0.80 -17.17 7.55
N ILE A 194 -1.56 -16.41 6.75
CA ILE A 194 -1.45 -16.42 5.29
C ILE A 194 -0.04 -15.99 4.88
N GLU A 195 0.44 -14.87 5.43
CA GLU A 195 1.77 -14.31 5.13
C GLU A 195 2.90 -15.30 5.48
N THR A 196 2.79 -15.96 6.65
CA THR A 196 3.79 -16.92 7.12
C THR A 196 3.79 -18.19 6.28
N THR A 197 2.62 -18.73 5.95
CA THR A 197 2.54 -19.92 5.07
C THR A 197 3.12 -19.60 3.71
N TYR A 198 2.70 -18.49 3.10
CA TYR A 198 3.22 -18.06 1.80
C TYR A 198 4.74 -17.90 1.84
N LYS A 199 5.27 -17.28 2.91
CA LYS A 199 6.71 -17.15 3.12
C LYS A 199 7.42 -18.50 3.16
N ASN A 200 6.87 -19.49 3.87
CA ASN A 200 7.44 -20.83 3.99
C ASN A 200 7.37 -21.61 2.66
N GLU A 201 6.27 -21.47 1.91
CA GLU A 201 6.11 -22.05 0.56
C GLU A 201 7.19 -21.52 -0.39
N LEU A 202 7.47 -20.21 -0.34
CA LEU A 202 8.57 -19.61 -1.10
C LEU A 202 9.94 -20.16 -0.69
N GLU A 203 10.23 -20.29 0.61
CA GLU A 203 11.52 -20.84 1.08
C GLU A 203 11.73 -22.28 0.65
N LYS A 204 10.69 -23.11 0.72
CA LYS A 204 10.73 -24.50 0.24
C LYS A 204 11.01 -24.56 -1.26
N LYS A 205 10.40 -23.67 -2.06
CA LYS A 205 10.61 -23.58 -3.51
C LYS A 205 12.02 -23.09 -3.86
N GLU A 206 12.52 -22.07 -3.16
CA GLU A 206 13.90 -21.56 -3.28
C GLU A 206 14.95 -22.63 -2.92
N GLN A 207 14.68 -23.46 -1.91
CA GLN A 207 15.57 -24.57 -1.52
C GLN A 207 15.50 -25.77 -2.46
N ALA A 208 14.40 -25.93 -3.21
CA ALA A 208 14.19 -27.02 -4.16
C ALA A 208 14.74 -26.71 -5.56
N SER A 209 14.89 -25.43 -5.94
CA SER A 209 15.58 -25.04 -7.16
C SER A 209 17.10 -25.18 -6.99
N SER A 210 17.70 -26.15 -7.68
CA SER A 210 19.13 -26.43 -7.62
C SER A 210 19.99 -25.50 -8.50
N GLU A 211 19.39 -24.60 -9.29
CA GLU A 211 20.13 -23.65 -10.13
C GLU A 211 19.58 -22.22 -9.97
N PRO A 212 20.45 -21.23 -9.69
CA PRO A 212 20.09 -19.81 -9.75
C PRO A 212 19.88 -19.44 -11.22
N GLY A 213 18.64 -19.18 -11.63
CA GLY A 213 18.37 -18.90 -13.06
C GLY A 213 16.99 -19.27 -13.56
N ASP A 214 16.30 -20.22 -12.92
CA ASP A 214 14.98 -20.61 -13.40
C ASP A 214 13.98 -19.47 -13.20
N SER A 215 13.59 -18.86 -14.31
CA SER A 215 12.53 -17.87 -14.37
C SER A 215 11.33 -18.39 -13.59
N TYR A 216 10.94 -17.67 -12.55
CA TYR A 216 9.68 -17.87 -11.88
C TYR A 216 8.56 -17.50 -12.85
N ASN A 217 8.31 -18.34 -13.85
CA ASN A 217 7.00 -18.42 -14.45
C ASN A 217 6.09 -18.82 -13.31
N TYR A 218 5.43 -17.81 -12.75
CA TYR A 218 4.22 -18.00 -11.98
C TYR A 218 3.24 -18.62 -12.97
N ASP A 219 3.28 -19.94 -13.09
CA ASP A 219 2.20 -20.65 -13.74
C ASP A 219 1.01 -20.42 -12.81
N ASP A 220 0.14 -19.48 -13.17
CA ASP A 220 -1.11 -19.17 -12.46
C ASP A 220 -1.96 -20.43 -12.23
N ASN A 221 -1.64 -21.54 -12.89
CA ASN A 221 -2.24 -22.86 -12.68
C ASN A 221 -1.70 -23.65 -11.47
N LEU A 222 -0.65 -23.20 -10.76
CA LEU A 222 -0.02 -23.96 -9.66
C LEU A 222 -0.45 -23.53 -8.24
N ASP A 223 -0.94 -22.31 -8.01
CA ASP A 223 -1.52 -21.91 -6.70
C ASP A 223 -3.04 -21.92 -6.78
N LYS A 224 -3.63 -23.12 -6.71
CA LYS A 224 -5.09 -23.32 -6.75
C LYS A 224 -5.85 -22.52 -5.68
N LEU A 225 -5.17 -22.11 -4.62
CA LEU A 225 -5.73 -21.33 -3.51
C LEU A 225 -5.29 -19.86 -3.51
N GLY A 226 -4.50 -19.40 -4.48
CA GLY A 226 -3.93 -18.04 -4.48
C GLY A 226 -4.99 -16.95 -4.42
N SER A 227 -6.03 -17.04 -5.24
CA SER A 227 -7.16 -16.09 -5.22
C SER A 227 -7.90 -16.08 -3.87
N LEU A 228 -8.06 -17.25 -3.24
CA LEU A 228 -8.67 -17.38 -1.91
C LEU A 228 -7.79 -16.74 -0.84
N LYS A 229 -6.47 -17.04 -0.85
CA LYS A 229 -5.47 -16.48 0.07
C LYS A 229 -5.48 -14.95 -0.01
N THR A 230 -5.48 -14.37 -1.22
CA THR A 230 -5.59 -12.91 -1.43
C THR A 230 -6.88 -12.35 -0.86
N TYR A 231 -8.04 -12.92 -1.25
CA TYR A 231 -9.33 -12.44 -0.75
C TYR A 231 -9.38 -12.47 0.79
N ALA A 232 -8.97 -13.59 1.38
CA ALA A 232 -8.99 -13.78 2.82
C ALA A 232 -8.00 -12.89 3.57
N TRP A 233 -6.86 -12.54 2.93
CA TRP A 233 -5.91 -11.57 3.48
C TRP A 233 -6.55 -10.19 3.61
N TYR A 234 -7.27 -9.71 2.60
CA TYR A 234 -7.98 -8.44 2.67
C TYR A 234 -9.07 -8.41 3.74
N GLU A 235 -9.78 -9.52 3.94
CA GLU A 235 -10.75 -9.62 5.04
C GLU A 235 -10.05 -9.57 6.41
N GLY A 236 -8.89 -10.20 6.54
CA GLY A 236 -8.03 -10.11 7.72
C GLY A 236 -7.58 -8.68 8.01
N VAL A 237 -7.11 -7.96 6.99
CA VAL A 237 -6.75 -6.54 7.10
C VAL A 237 -7.94 -5.69 7.51
N TYR A 238 -9.08 -5.85 6.83
CA TYR A 238 -10.31 -5.09 7.10
C TYR A 238 -10.82 -5.32 8.52
N GLY A 239 -10.85 -6.57 8.99
CA GLY A 239 -11.23 -6.92 10.36
C GLY A 239 -10.26 -6.36 11.40
N GLU A 240 -8.96 -6.58 11.23
CA GLU A 240 -7.93 -6.06 12.14
C GLU A 240 -8.03 -4.54 12.29
N ARG A 241 -8.07 -3.82 11.16
CA ARG A 241 -8.11 -2.36 11.12
C ARG A 241 -9.41 -1.83 11.73
N GLY A 242 -10.56 -2.30 11.25
CA GLY A 242 -11.84 -1.73 11.66
C GLY A 242 -12.14 -1.81 13.15
N PHE A 243 -11.70 -2.89 13.82
CA PHE A 243 -11.82 -2.98 15.28
C PHE A 243 -10.92 -1.95 16.00
N ARG A 244 -9.68 -1.74 15.52
CA ARG A 244 -8.78 -0.73 16.10
C ARG A 244 -9.27 0.68 15.83
N ASP A 245 -9.73 0.94 14.62
CA ASP A 245 -10.23 2.25 14.17
C ASP A 245 -11.47 2.69 14.93
N THR A 246 -12.40 1.76 15.17
CA THR A 246 -13.59 2.04 15.96
C THR A 246 -13.20 2.52 17.37
N LEU A 247 -12.17 1.92 17.98
CA LEU A 247 -11.68 2.34 19.29
C LEU A 247 -10.96 3.69 19.22
N ASP A 248 -10.09 3.89 18.23
CA ASP A 248 -9.40 5.16 18.04
C ASP A 248 -10.40 6.31 17.81
N TRP A 249 -11.46 6.04 17.04
CA TRP A 249 -12.56 6.95 16.82
C TRP A 249 -13.23 7.34 18.13
N LYS A 250 -13.77 6.35 18.84
CA LYS A 250 -14.55 6.52 20.07
C LYS A 250 -13.75 7.17 21.19
N ASN A 251 -12.49 6.76 21.35
CA ASN A 251 -11.69 7.12 22.52
C ASN A 251 -10.78 8.33 22.29
N ILE A 252 -10.43 8.65 21.04
CA ILE A 252 -9.45 9.71 20.74
C ILE A 252 -10.06 10.77 19.83
N ILE A 253 -10.62 10.39 18.68
CA ILE A 253 -11.05 11.34 17.65
C ILE A 253 -12.38 12.03 18.01
N GLU A 254 -13.43 11.26 18.32
CA GLU A 254 -14.76 11.80 18.63
C GLU A 254 -14.73 12.81 19.81
N PRO A 255 -14.00 12.57 20.91
CA PRO A 255 -13.84 13.58 21.95
C PRO A 255 -13.17 14.88 21.46
N LYS A 256 -12.14 14.78 20.61
CA LYS A 256 -11.47 15.94 20.01
C LYS A 256 -12.41 16.72 19.08
N VAL A 257 -13.21 16.01 18.27
CA VAL A 257 -14.23 16.61 17.40
C VAL A 257 -15.24 17.39 18.23
N LYS A 258 -15.82 16.79 19.27
CA LYS A 258 -16.81 17.45 20.16
C LYS A 258 -16.25 18.69 20.85
N ALA A 259 -14.98 18.66 21.25
CA ALA A 259 -14.30 19.83 21.82
C ALA A 259 -14.17 20.95 20.78
N LEU A 260 -13.67 20.63 19.59
CA LEU A 260 -13.50 21.59 18.49
C LEU A 260 -14.85 22.19 18.05
N GLU A 261 -15.91 21.38 17.96
CA GLU A 261 -17.26 21.87 17.67
C GLU A 261 -17.74 22.94 18.66
N SER A 262 -17.40 22.77 19.94
CA SER A 262 -17.75 23.74 20.96
C SER A 262 -16.96 25.04 20.82
N ASP A 263 -15.70 24.96 20.39
CA ASP A 263 -14.82 26.12 20.20
C ASP A 263 -15.19 26.93 18.95
N LEU A 264 -15.72 26.27 17.92
CA LEU A 264 -16.18 26.89 16.67
C LEU A 264 -17.61 27.44 16.74
N LYS A 265 -18.21 27.51 17.94
CA LYS A 265 -19.56 28.04 18.15
C LYS A 265 -19.65 29.50 17.68
N GLY A 266 -20.41 29.73 16.61
CA GLY A 266 -20.67 31.05 16.04
C GLY A 266 -20.13 31.24 14.62
N LEU A 267 -19.34 30.30 14.11
CA LEU A 267 -19.01 30.25 12.69
C LEU A 267 -20.19 29.73 11.84
N PRO A 268 -20.26 30.08 10.55
CA PRO A 268 -21.16 29.43 9.61
C PRO A 268 -20.93 27.91 9.56
N GLU A 269 -22.01 27.14 9.43
CA GLU A 269 -21.95 25.67 9.45
C GLU A 269 -20.96 25.10 8.42
N ALA A 270 -20.90 25.68 7.21
CA ALA A 270 -19.96 25.24 6.17
C ALA A 270 -18.49 25.45 6.56
N GLU A 271 -18.16 26.57 7.22
CA GLU A 271 -16.80 26.84 7.70
C GLU A 271 -16.46 25.93 8.88
N LYS A 272 -17.40 25.74 9.81
CA LYS A 272 -17.27 24.80 10.92
C LYS A 272 -16.98 23.38 10.42
N ASN A 273 -17.76 22.90 9.45
CA ASN A 273 -17.62 21.55 8.89
C ASN A 273 -16.27 21.36 8.20
N LYS A 274 -15.81 22.35 7.45
CA LYS A 274 -14.50 22.32 6.80
C LYS A 274 -13.35 22.24 7.81
N GLU A 275 -13.39 23.05 8.86
CA GLU A 275 -12.36 23.03 9.91
C GLU A 275 -12.35 21.69 10.67
N ILE A 276 -13.53 21.15 11.00
CA ILE A 276 -13.64 19.84 11.64
C ILE A 276 -13.13 18.73 10.73
N ALA A 277 -13.48 18.74 9.45
CA ALA A 277 -13.01 17.74 8.49
C ALA A 277 -11.47 17.77 8.38
N SER A 278 -10.89 18.97 8.24
CA SER A 278 -9.44 19.14 8.16
C SER A 278 -8.73 18.68 9.43
N ALA A 279 -9.23 19.04 10.61
CA ALA A 279 -8.64 18.63 11.89
C ALA A 279 -8.77 17.12 12.12
N THR A 280 -9.93 16.56 11.80
CA THR A 280 -10.21 15.12 11.92
C THR A 280 -9.29 14.30 11.03
N LYS A 281 -9.10 14.72 9.77
CA LYS A 281 -8.12 14.13 8.85
C LYS A 281 -6.72 14.09 9.48
N SER A 282 -6.25 15.23 9.98
CA SER A 282 -4.93 15.33 10.61
C SER A 282 -4.78 14.44 11.86
N TRP A 283 -5.81 14.31 12.70
CA TRP A 283 -5.75 13.43 13.87
C TRP A 283 -5.78 11.95 13.51
N ILE A 284 -6.52 11.57 12.47
CA ILE A 284 -6.51 10.19 11.94
C ILE A 284 -5.12 9.84 11.43
N GLU A 285 -4.51 10.74 10.64
CA GLU A 285 -3.14 10.59 10.15
C GLU A 285 -2.14 10.44 11.32
N GLU A 286 -2.24 11.30 12.33
CA GLU A 286 -1.38 11.23 13.52
C GLU A 286 -1.43 9.84 14.18
N ILE A 287 -2.63 9.29 14.40
CA ILE A 287 -2.79 7.98 15.04
C ILE A 287 -2.28 6.85 14.13
N ARG A 288 -2.68 6.84 12.86
CA ARG A 288 -2.42 5.71 11.98
C ARG A 288 -1.00 5.69 11.44
N LEU A 289 -0.44 6.84 11.08
CA LEU A 289 0.95 6.93 10.63
C LEU A 289 1.93 6.66 11.79
N HIS A 290 1.68 7.17 13.00
CA HIS A 290 2.53 6.87 14.16
C HIS A 290 2.48 5.39 14.58
N LYS A 291 1.39 4.67 14.29
CA LYS A 291 1.32 3.22 14.52
C LYS A 291 2.14 2.41 13.52
N ARG A 292 2.58 2.99 12.39
CA ARG A 292 3.38 2.29 11.36
C ARG A 292 4.86 2.51 11.46
N THR A 293 5.27 3.74 11.78
CA THR A 293 6.67 4.13 11.86
C THR A 293 6.93 4.81 13.19
N GLU A 294 8.00 4.41 13.86
CA GLU A 294 8.42 4.99 15.13
C GLU A 294 9.25 6.27 14.95
N SER A 295 9.97 6.42 13.82
CA SER A 295 10.94 7.52 13.67
C SER A 295 11.05 8.17 12.29
N SER A 296 10.52 7.55 11.24
CA SER A 296 10.53 8.04 9.87
C SER A 296 9.40 9.00 9.59
N ASN A 297 9.54 9.78 8.52
CA ASN A 297 8.47 10.63 8.02
C ASN A 297 7.62 9.84 7.03
N VAL A 298 6.33 9.69 7.28
CA VAL A 298 5.40 9.12 6.31
C VAL A 298 4.52 10.26 5.77
N LEU A 299 4.37 10.31 4.45
CA LEU A 299 3.65 11.37 3.77
C LEU A 299 2.64 10.79 2.78
N GLU A 300 1.40 11.27 2.87
CA GLU A 300 0.37 11.04 1.85
C GLU A 300 0.73 11.86 0.61
N ALA A 301 1.18 11.17 -0.43
CA ALA A 301 1.39 11.75 -1.75
C ALA A 301 1.36 10.63 -2.78
N VAL A 302 1.19 10.98 -4.05
CA VAL A 302 1.30 10.05 -5.16
C VAL A 302 2.49 10.45 -6.00
N PHE A 303 3.33 9.50 -6.41
CA PHE A 303 4.37 9.78 -7.39
C PHE A 303 3.72 9.82 -8.78
N PRO A 304 3.86 10.91 -9.58
CA PRO A 304 4.89 11.94 -9.53
C PRO A 304 4.51 13.29 -8.88
N GLN A 305 3.38 13.41 -8.19
CA GLN A 305 2.94 14.66 -7.54
C GLN A 305 3.51 14.81 -6.12
N LEU A 306 4.84 14.95 -5.99
CA LEU A 306 5.47 15.01 -4.67
C LEU A 306 5.62 16.45 -4.15
N PRO A 307 5.26 16.73 -2.88
CA PRO A 307 5.27 18.08 -2.30
C PRO A 307 6.67 18.51 -1.82
N PHE A 308 7.73 17.99 -2.43
CA PHE A 308 9.10 18.30 -2.05
C PHE A 308 9.68 19.43 -2.88
N LYS A 309 10.68 20.12 -2.34
CA LYS A 309 11.49 21.07 -3.11
C LYS A 309 12.44 20.31 -4.03
N ASP A 310 12.94 21.02 -5.03
CA ASP A 310 13.97 20.48 -5.92
C ASP A 310 15.22 20.07 -5.11
N ALA A 311 15.89 19.00 -5.53
CA ALA A 311 17.10 18.45 -4.91
C ALA A 311 16.96 18.17 -3.40
N SER A 312 15.85 17.54 -2.99
CA SER A 312 15.58 17.20 -1.59
C SER A 312 16.27 15.90 -1.12
N PHE A 313 16.48 14.94 -2.01
CA PHE A 313 16.91 13.58 -1.64
C PHE A 313 18.23 13.16 -2.30
N ASP A 314 19.02 12.40 -1.55
CA ASP A 314 20.24 11.75 -2.03
C ASP A 314 19.91 10.41 -2.70
N ARG A 315 18.82 9.77 -2.26
CA ARG A 315 18.34 8.48 -2.74
C ARG A 315 16.83 8.50 -2.93
N MET A 316 16.38 7.87 -4.01
CA MET A 316 15.00 7.48 -4.21
C MET A 316 14.97 5.96 -4.38
N VAL A 317 14.10 5.27 -3.65
CA VAL A 317 13.94 3.81 -3.79
C VAL A 317 12.47 3.51 -3.99
N ALA A 318 12.15 2.89 -5.12
CA ALA A 318 10.82 2.44 -5.48
C ALA A 318 10.87 0.92 -5.62
N SER A 319 10.46 0.22 -4.56
CA SER A 319 10.50 -1.23 -4.48
C SER A 319 9.09 -1.78 -4.63
N TRP A 320 8.87 -2.64 -5.62
CA TRP A 320 7.58 -3.30 -5.84
C TRP A 320 6.40 -2.32 -5.84
N SER A 321 6.63 -1.15 -6.45
CA SER A 321 5.69 -0.05 -6.49
C SER A 321 5.40 0.34 -7.94
N ILE A 322 5.80 1.55 -8.33
CA ILE A 322 5.46 2.14 -9.63
C ILE A 322 5.90 1.28 -10.82
N SER A 323 7.06 0.63 -10.76
CA SER A 323 7.53 -0.21 -11.86
C SER A 323 6.87 -1.57 -11.91
N ALA A 324 6.40 -2.09 -10.78
CA ALA A 324 5.72 -3.36 -10.75
C ALA A 324 4.30 -3.23 -11.34
N HIS A 325 3.62 -2.12 -11.09
CA HIS A 325 2.18 -2.00 -11.35
C HIS A 325 1.81 -0.93 -12.39
N VAL A 326 2.55 0.17 -12.47
CA VAL A 326 2.10 1.37 -13.21
C VAL A 326 2.76 1.46 -14.58
N PHE A 327 4.03 1.11 -14.69
CA PHE A 327 4.84 1.30 -15.90
C PHE A 327 4.27 0.63 -17.16
N ALA A 328 3.56 -0.49 -17.03
CA ALA A 328 2.89 -1.17 -18.16
C ALA A 328 1.80 -0.31 -18.83
N GLU A 329 1.20 0.59 -18.05
CA GLU A 329 0.03 1.39 -18.43
C GLU A 329 0.42 2.79 -18.91
N LEU A 330 1.72 3.12 -18.88
CA LEU A 330 2.21 4.45 -19.26
C LEU A 330 2.62 4.51 -20.73
N ASP A 331 2.18 5.57 -21.40
CA ASP A 331 2.74 6.00 -22.67
C ASP A 331 4.09 6.72 -22.48
N GLU A 332 4.78 7.05 -23.57
CA GLU A 332 6.09 7.73 -23.55
C GLU A 332 6.04 9.05 -22.75
N THR A 333 4.94 9.81 -22.86
CA THR A 333 4.78 11.05 -22.11
C THR A 333 4.55 10.80 -20.62
N GLY A 334 3.84 9.73 -20.25
CA GLY A 334 3.68 9.31 -18.85
C GLY A 334 5.02 8.96 -18.20
N PHE A 335 5.85 8.19 -18.91
CA PHE A 335 7.22 7.90 -18.50
C PHE A 335 8.07 9.16 -18.32
N GLU A 336 7.96 10.11 -19.25
CA GLU A 336 8.65 11.40 -19.17
C GLU A 336 8.29 12.18 -17.90
N VAL A 337 7.03 12.17 -17.47
CA VAL A 337 6.63 12.83 -16.20
C VAL A 337 7.33 12.17 -15.00
N LEU A 338 7.38 10.85 -14.94
CA LEU A 338 8.05 10.15 -13.84
C LEU A 338 9.55 10.45 -13.81
N TRP A 339 10.16 10.55 -14.99
CA TRP A 339 11.57 10.89 -15.12
C TRP A 339 11.86 12.33 -14.69
N ASP A 340 11.07 13.29 -15.15
CA ASP A 340 11.17 14.71 -14.81
C ASP A 340 11.06 14.91 -13.30
N GLU A 341 10.11 14.22 -12.66
CA GLU A 341 9.93 14.28 -11.21
C GLU A 341 11.12 13.65 -10.48
N THR A 342 11.61 12.49 -10.92
CA THR A 342 12.81 11.84 -10.36
C THR A 342 14.01 12.78 -10.43
N GLN A 343 14.25 13.42 -11.59
CA GLN A 343 15.33 14.40 -11.73
C GLN A 343 15.15 15.57 -10.77
N ARG A 344 13.92 16.09 -10.65
CA ARG A 344 13.62 17.26 -9.84
C ARG A 344 13.96 17.02 -8.38
N ILE A 345 13.55 15.90 -7.81
CA ILE A 345 13.71 15.62 -6.37
C ILE A 345 15.12 15.16 -6.00
N LEU A 346 15.89 14.57 -6.92
CA LEU A 346 17.25 14.10 -6.64
C LEU A 346 18.25 15.25 -6.59
N LYS A 347 19.19 15.19 -5.64
CA LYS A 347 20.38 16.04 -5.60
C LYS A 347 21.38 15.65 -6.69
N GLU A 348 22.35 16.52 -6.96
CA GLU A 348 23.53 16.14 -7.74
C GLU A 348 24.26 14.96 -7.07
N GLY A 349 24.66 13.97 -7.85
CA GLY A 349 25.19 12.69 -7.37
C GLY A 349 24.14 11.74 -6.80
N GLY A 350 22.87 12.14 -6.77
CA GLY A 350 21.76 11.34 -6.28
C GLY A 350 21.42 10.19 -7.22
N LYS A 351 20.85 9.13 -6.66
CA LYS A 351 20.44 7.93 -7.41
C LYS A 351 19.01 7.53 -7.08
N ALA A 352 18.26 7.11 -8.10
CA ALA A 352 17.00 6.40 -7.94
C ALA A 352 17.17 4.91 -8.27
N TYR A 353 16.58 4.05 -7.47
CA TYR A 353 16.54 2.60 -7.64
C TYR A 353 15.09 2.18 -7.77
N ILE A 354 14.72 1.65 -8.93
CA ILE A 354 13.34 1.30 -9.26
C ILE A 354 13.32 -0.17 -9.70
N PHE A 355 12.60 -1.02 -8.99
CA PHE A 355 12.59 -2.46 -9.25
C PHE A 355 11.35 -3.15 -8.64
N PRO A 356 10.95 -4.32 -9.20
CA PRO A 356 11.40 -4.89 -10.47
C PRO A 356 10.81 -4.13 -11.68
N LEU A 357 11.49 -4.13 -12.83
CA LEU A 357 10.93 -3.57 -14.08
C LEU A 357 10.14 -4.57 -14.92
N ASN A 358 10.26 -5.89 -14.68
CA ASN A 358 9.72 -6.94 -15.55
C ASN A 358 8.75 -7.88 -14.84
N TYR A 359 7.92 -7.35 -13.94
CA TYR A 359 7.08 -8.21 -13.11
C TYR A 359 5.82 -8.71 -13.83
N TYR A 360 5.00 -7.80 -14.36
CA TYR A 360 3.80 -8.16 -15.13
C TYR A 360 4.01 -8.09 -16.65
N TYR A 361 5.17 -7.62 -17.09
CA TYR A 361 5.44 -7.35 -18.50
C TYR A 361 6.94 -7.47 -18.76
N GLU A 362 7.33 -7.72 -20.02
CA GLU A 362 8.74 -7.72 -20.42
C GLU A 362 9.21 -6.28 -20.66
N VAL A 363 10.46 -5.96 -20.27
CA VAL A 363 11.08 -4.69 -20.65
C VAL A 363 11.24 -4.68 -22.17
N ASP A 364 10.35 -3.97 -22.84
CA ASP A 364 10.27 -3.96 -24.28
C ASP A 364 11.05 -2.79 -24.91
N SER A 365 11.07 -2.74 -26.24
CA SER A 365 11.72 -1.65 -26.97
C SER A 365 11.13 -0.27 -26.65
N THR A 366 9.89 -0.20 -26.18
CA THR A 366 9.18 1.05 -25.88
C THR A 366 9.75 1.70 -24.62
N ILE A 367 9.93 0.91 -23.55
CA ILE A 367 10.55 1.38 -22.31
C ILE A 367 12.00 1.78 -22.56
N ILE A 368 12.78 0.94 -23.26
CA ILE A 368 14.17 1.27 -23.59
C ILE A 368 14.27 2.54 -24.44
N SER A 369 13.41 2.70 -25.45
CA SER A 369 13.39 3.92 -26.27
C SER A 369 13.03 5.15 -25.44
N SER A 370 12.10 5.02 -24.51
CA SER A 370 11.72 6.10 -23.60
C SER A 370 12.90 6.50 -22.69
N LEU A 371 13.62 5.53 -22.12
CA LEU A 371 14.81 5.79 -21.29
C LEU A 371 15.93 6.48 -22.09
N GLU A 372 16.20 6.03 -23.32
CA GLU A 372 17.20 6.67 -24.20
C GLU A 372 16.78 8.10 -24.59
N ASN A 373 15.50 8.31 -24.93
CA ASN A 373 14.98 9.64 -25.21
C ASN A 373 15.12 10.57 -24.01
N MET A 374 14.84 10.08 -22.80
CA MET A 374 15.00 10.84 -21.57
C MET A 374 16.47 11.15 -21.26
N LYS A 375 17.40 10.23 -21.48
CA LYS A 375 18.85 10.48 -21.37
C LYS A 375 19.32 11.57 -22.33
N ILE A 376 18.79 11.61 -23.55
CA ILE A 376 19.10 12.65 -24.53
C ILE A 376 18.53 14.02 -24.09
N LYS A 377 17.28 14.04 -23.63
CA LYS A 377 16.59 15.25 -23.15
C LYS A 377 17.24 15.82 -21.88
N HIS A 378 17.65 14.95 -20.96
CA HIS A 378 18.18 15.28 -19.64
C HIS A 378 19.66 14.91 -19.54
N LYS A 379 20.55 15.77 -20.06
CA LYS A 379 22.00 15.51 -20.14
C LYS A 379 22.70 15.20 -18.81
N LEU A 380 22.11 15.59 -17.68
CA LEU A 380 22.63 15.31 -16.35
C LEU A 380 22.09 14.01 -15.76
N MET A 381 21.19 13.33 -16.45
CA MET A 381 20.63 12.07 -16.03
C MET A 381 21.25 10.96 -16.87
N ASP A 382 21.63 9.88 -16.21
CA ASP A 382 22.01 8.64 -16.85
C ASP A 382 21.20 7.50 -16.25
N TYR A 383 21.16 6.37 -16.94
CA TYR A 383 20.60 5.17 -16.38
C TYR A 383 21.41 3.94 -16.71
N THR A 384 21.27 2.97 -15.82
CA THR A 384 21.72 1.60 -16.04
C THR A 384 20.56 0.69 -15.67
N ILE A 385 20.34 -0.33 -16.47
CA ILE A 385 19.50 -1.46 -16.08
C ILE A 385 20.47 -2.55 -15.63
N LEU A 386 20.30 -3.02 -14.40
CA LEU A 386 21.07 -4.12 -13.84
C LEU A 386 20.26 -5.41 -13.95
N ASP A 387 20.91 -6.45 -14.44
CA ASP A 387 20.37 -7.81 -14.55
C ASP A 387 20.93 -8.61 -13.38
N ASP A 388 20.11 -9.43 -12.72
CA ASP A 388 20.66 -10.52 -11.94
C ASP A 388 21.28 -11.56 -12.88
N GLU A 389 22.24 -12.35 -12.41
CA GLU A 389 22.87 -13.43 -13.20
C GLU A 389 21.86 -14.48 -13.73
N SER A 390 20.61 -14.39 -13.27
CA SER A 390 19.47 -15.22 -13.59
C SER A 390 18.53 -14.64 -14.66
N GLY A 391 18.74 -13.38 -15.10
CA GLY A 391 17.95 -12.71 -16.14
C GLY A 391 16.52 -12.34 -15.75
N ASN A 392 16.15 -12.38 -14.46
CA ASN A 392 14.75 -12.41 -14.05
C ASN A 392 14.25 -11.16 -13.32
N LYS A 393 15.12 -10.24 -12.88
CA LYS A 393 14.69 -9.00 -12.20
C LYS A 393 15.56 -7.81 -12.58
N TYR A 394 15.06 -6.98 -13.49
CA TYR A 394 15.75 -5.76 -13.90
C TYR A 394 15.59 -4.67 -12.83
N THR A 395 16.70 -4.17 -12.31
CA THR A 395 16.72 -2.96 -11.47
C THR A 395 17.13 -1.76 -12.31
N LEU A 396 16.24 -0.77 -12.44
CA LEU A 396 16.56 0.50 -13.06
C LEU A 396 17.26 1.40 -12.05
N VAL A 397 18.50 1.76 -12.36
CA VAL A 397 19.29 2.73 -11.60
C VAL A 397 19.39 4.01 -12.42
N ILE A 398 18.75 5.07 -11.95
CA ILE A 398 18.86 6.41 -12.54
C ILE A 398 19.86 7.21 -11.72
N THR A 399 20.86 7.81 -12.36
CA THR A 399 21.89 8.62 -11.70
C THR A 399 21.82 10.06 -12.18
N LYS A 400 21.72 11.01 -11.25
CA LYS A 400 21.87 12.43 -11.55
C LYS A 400 23.34 12.84 -11.40
N ARG A 401 24.02 13.06 -12.51
CA ARG A 401 25.42 13.50 -12.58
C ARG A 401 25.58 14.90 -11.99
N SER A 402 26.80 15.20 -11.54
CA SER A 402 27.15 16.55 -11.11
C SER A 402 27.23 17.46 -12.32
N SER A 403 26.82 18.72 -12.19
CA SER A 403 26.91 19.70 -13.27
C SER A 403 28.35 19.94 -13.77
N GLY A 404 29.36 19.54 -12.98
CA GLY A 404 30.78 19.54 -13.32
C GLY A 404 31.30 18.32 -14.11
N ASP A 405 30.50 17.26 -14.29
CA ASP A 405 30.91 16.00 -14.92
C ASP A 405 30.68 15.96 -16.45
N ASN A 406 30.41 17.11 -17.07
CA ASN A 406 30.30 17.22 -18.54
C ASN A 406 31.71 17.22 -19.18
N ASN A 407 32.33 16.04 -19.27
CA ASN A 407 33.47 15.78 -20.15
C ASN A 407 33.26 14.49 -20.94
#